data_AF-A0A819T624-F1
#
_entry.id   AF-A0A819T624-F1
#
_cell.length_a   1.000
_cell.length_b   1.000
_cell.length_c   1.000
_cell.angle_alpha   90.00
_cell.angle_beta   90.00
_cell.angle_gamma   90.00
#
_symmetry.space_group_name_H-M   'P 1'
#
loop_
_entity.id
_entity.type
_entity.pdbx_description
1 polymer ?
#
loop_
_entity_poly.entity_id
_entity_poly.type
_entity_poly.pdbx_seq_one_letter_code
_entity_poly.pdbx_strand_id
1 'polypeptide(L)'
;MPFGEKNIKLSSGDTIVVSNTIRNLLPTRIIQAYKEYCKECDEEFKPLSDTCLFEILHCCTASNRKSLQGLDYFACDGSNAFDMLTHLCDELTTHDVTTSKIIELKKGLHESRNCLKNNYKLHVEFNSEVADHCIKYGLSDPRDLFWKEDCNHSHSMECDQCLLLKNTLIELRATIDSCSMTKEMKLRYLHRFDQNAQLIWDWKAHLMRCFQQDRARIDILQNLQNDSEFVLLDWALKWLPMKYRETQRDFFSNLFN
;
A
#
# COMPACT_ATOMS: atom_id res chain seq x y z
N MET A 1 -11.77 19.16 9.19
CA MET A 1 -10.99 20.40 9.42
C MET A 1 -9.62 20.19 8.78
N PRO A 2 -9.07 21.14 7.99
CA PRO A 2 -7.79 20.93 7.33
C PRO A 2 -6.69 20.81 8.39
N PHE A 3 -5.93 19.72 8.28
CA PHE A 3 -4.75 19.44 9.11
C PHE A 3 -3.70 20.52 8.90
N GLY A 4 -3.36 21.27 9.97
CA GLY A 4 -2.17 22.11 10.13
C GLY A 4 -1.85 23.12 9.03
N GLU A 5 -1.62 24.37 9.40
CA GLU A 5 -1.16 25.41 8.47
C GLU A 5 0.37 25.59 8.57
N LYS A 6 1.01 25.91 7.45
CA LYS A 6 2.42 26.29 7.38
C LYS A 6 2.54 27.66 6.73
N ASN A 7 3.41 28.48 7.31
CA ASN A 7 3.75 29.80 6.82
C ASN A 7 4.95 29.73 5.88
N ILE A 8 4.78 30.15 4.63
CA ILE A 8 5.85 30.34 3.65
C ILE A 8 6.19 31.82 3.61
N LYS A 9 7.43 32.17 3.98
CA LYS A 9 7.93 33.53 3.80
C LYS A 9 8.47 33.71 2.39
N LEU A 10 7.97 34.72 1.69
CA LEU A 10 8.47 35.14 0.40
C LEU A 10 9.72 36.00 0.56
N SER A 11 10.50 36.11 -0.51
CA SER A 11 11.64 37.03 -0.60
C SER A 11 11.23 38.50 -0.48
N SER A 12 9.95 38.83 -0.69
CA SER A 12 9.37 40.16 -0.44
C SER A 12 9.18 40.49 1.03
N GLY A 13 9.29 39.50 1.94
CA GLY A 13 8.97 39.63 3.36
C GLY A 13 7.53 39.25 3.72
N ASP A 14 6.67 39.06 2.73
CA ASP A 14 5.29 38.62 2.93
C ASP A 14 5.22 37.15 3.34
N THR A 15 4.17 36.79 4.07
CA THR A 15 3.94 35.41 4.52
C THR A 15 2.65 34.87 3.93
N ILE A 16 2.73 33.74 3.23
CA ILE A 16 1.57 33.01 2.70
C ILE A 16 1.30 31.81 3.59
N VAL A 17 0.04 31.66 4.01
CA VAL A 17 -0.44 30.49 4.74
C VAL A 17 -0.82 29.41 3.74
N VAL A 18 -0.23 28.23 3.86
CA VAL A 18 -0.57 27.04 3.05
C VAL A 18 -0.94 25.87 3.94
N SER A 19 -1.79 24.97 3.46
CA SER A 19 -2.12 23.74 4.19
C SER A 19 -0.93 22.77 4.21
N ASN A 20 -0.73 22.07 5.34
CA ASN A 20 0.21 20.97 5.44
C ASN A 20 -0.23 19.83 4.52
N THR A 21 0.40 19.79 3.34
CA THR A 21 0.08 18.80 2.32
C THR A 21 0.89 17.53 2.57
N ILE A 22 0.20 16.40 2.71
CA ILE A 22 0.83 15.08 2.72
C ILE A 22 1.02 14.64 1.27
N ARG A 23 2.25 14.26 0.91
CA ARG A 23 2.56 13.74 -0.44
C ARG A 23 3.07 12.31 -0.35
N ASN A 24 2.37 11.39 -1.00
CA ASN A 24 2.74 9.97 -1.09
C ASN A 24 3.39 9.60 -2.43
N LEU A 25 3.46 10.55 -3.37
CA LEU A 25 4.00 10.37 -4.72
C LEU A 25 5.30 11.15 -4.89
N LEU A 26 6.17 10.65 -5.78
CA LEU A 26 7.40 11.35 -6.15
C LEU A 26 7.07 12.69 -6.84
N PRO A 27 7.85 13.76 -6.61
CA PRO A 27 7.64 15.07 -7.22
C PRO A 27 7.42 15.03 -8.75
N THR A 28 8.19 14.21 -9.46
CA THR A 28 8.06 14.04 -10.91
C THR A 28 6.67 13.53 -11.34
N ARG A 29 6.09 12.59 -10.59
CA ARG A 29 4.75 12.04 -10.89
C ARG A 29 3.64 13.04 -10.57
N ILE A 30 3.82 13.84 -9.53
CA ILE A 30 2.89 14.93 -9.17
C ILE A 30 2.85 15.96 -10.30
N ILE A 31 4.02 16.36 -10.80
CA ILE A 31 4.15 17.31 -11.91
C ILE A 31 3.52 16.76 -13.19
N GLN A 32 3.74 15.49 -13.50
CA GLN A 32 3.15 14.84 -14.66
C GLN A 32 1.62 14.80 -14.56
N ALA A 33 1.07 14.32 -13.44
CA ALA A 33 -0.38 14.26 -13.23
C ALA A 33 -1.02 15.65 -13.25
N TYR A 34 -0.34 16.67 -12.69
CA TYR A 34 -0.79 18.07 -12.78
C TYR A 34 -0.86 18.56 -14.22
N LYS A 35 0.16 18.30 -15.03
CA LYS A 35 0.18 18.70 -16.44
C LYS A 35 -0.86 17.96 -17.28
N GLU A 36 -1.11 16.69 -16.99
CA GLU A 36 -2.18 15.90 -17.62
C GLU A 36 -3.55 16.48 -17.26
N TYR A 37 -3.79 16.75 -15.98
CA TYR A 37 -5.00 17.43 -15.52
C TYR A 37 -5.23 18.80 -16.19
N CYS A 38 -4.18 19.62 -16.31
CA CYS A 38 -4.28 20.90 -17.00
C CYS A 38 -4.70 20.76 -18.47
N LYS A 39 -4.24 19.71 -19.16
CA LYS A 39 -4.66 19.43 -20.55
C LYS A 39 -6.11 18.98 -20.66
N GLU A 40 -6.62 18.29 -19.64
CA GLU A 40 -7.99 17.76 -19.62
C GLU A 40 -9.03 18.80 -19.22
N CYS A 41 -8.65 19.76 -18.38
CA CYS A 41 -9.61 20.68 -17.75
C CYS A 41 -9.79 22.01 -18.49
N ASP A 42 -8.79 22.48 -19.25
CA ASP A 42 -8.86 23.77 -19.95
C ASP A 42 -7.78 23.88 -21.04
N GLU A 43 -8.17 24.00 -22.32
CA GLU A 43 -7.22 24.08 -23.45
C GLU A 43 -6.34 25.34 -23.42
N GLU A 44 -6.77 26.42 -22.76
CA GLU A 44 -6.02 27.67 -22.66
C GLU A 44 -5.13 27.74 -21.40
N PHE A 45 -5.31 26.84 -20.43
CA PHE A 45 -4.53 26.87 -19.20
C PHE A 45 -3.12 26.31 -19.43
N LYS A 46 -2.15 27.22 -19.51
CA LYS A 46 -0.74 26.86 -19.66
C LYS A 46 -0.10 26.56 -18.29
N PRO A 47 0.28 25.31 -17.98
CA PRO A 47 0.93 24.99 -16.73
C PRO A 47 2.31 25.66 -16.62
N LEU A 48 2.76 25.87 -15.38
CA LEU A 48 4.10 26.35 -15.08
C LEU A 48 5.18 25.39 -15.62
N SER A 49 6.40 25.91 -15.80
CA SER A 49 7.55 25.09 -16.21
C SER A 49 7.87 24.02 -15.16
N ASP A 50 8.50 22.92 -15.59
CA ASP A 50 8.92 21.85 -14.68
C ASP A 50 9.81 22.40 -13.55
N THR A 51 10.77 23.27 -13.89
CA THR A 51 11.65 23.93 -12.91
C THR A 51 10.85 24.66 -11.83
N CYS A 52 9.86 25.47 -12.23
CA CYS A 52 9.04 26.23 -11.30
C CYS A 52 8.16 25.30 -10.44
N LEU A 53 7.60 24.24 -11.02
CA LEU A 53 6.81 23.26 -10.28
C LEU A 53 7.68 22.47 -9.28
N PHE A 54 8.91 22.10 -9.65
CA PHE A 54 9.85 21.47 -8.73
C PHE A 54 10.24 22.41 -7.58
N GLU A 55 10.47 23.69 -7.84
CA GLU A 55 10.73 24.71 -6.81
C GLU A 55 9.55 24.86 -5.86
N ILE A 56 8.31 24.88 -6.37
CA ILE A 56 7.09 24.91 -5.56
C ILE A 56 7.03 23.67 -4.66
N LEU A 57 7.27 22.47 -5.21
CA LEU A 57 7.26 21.24 -4.43
C LEU A 57 8.39 21.22 -3.39
N HIS A 58 9.53 21.84 -3.66
CA HIS A 58 10.64 21.97 -2.74
C HIS A 58 10.32 22.92 -1.58
N CYS A 59 9.78 24.10 -1.85
CA CYS A 59 9.41 25.09 -0.82
C CYS A 59 8.25 24.59 0.06
N CYS A 60 7.28 23.92 -0.56
CA CYS A 60 6.18 23.26 0.12
C CYS A 60 6.60 21.85 0.57
N THR A 61 7.63 21.75 1.42
CA THR A 61 8.10 20.45 1.93
C THR A 61 6.95 19.66 2.54
N ALA A 62 6.72 18.44 2.02
CA ALA A 62 5.68 17.56 2.55
C ALA A 62 6.04 17.12 3.96
N SER A 63 5.07 17.13 4.86
CA SER A 63 5.25 16.55 6.19
C SER A 63 5.41 15.03 6.05
N ASN A 64 6.50 14.48 6.58
CA ASN A 64 6.63 13.04 6.74
C ASN A 64 5.66 12.60 7.83
N ARG A 65 4.73 11.69 7.51
CA ARG A 65 3.87 11.08 8.54
C ARG A 65 4.75 10.25 9.47
N LYS A 66 5.01 10.76 10.68
CA LYS A 66 5.41 9.93 11.82
C LYS A 66 4.18 9.76 12.70
N SER A 67 3.29 8.85 12.33
CA SER A 67 2.24 8.35 13.21
C SER A 67 2.49 6.87 13.43
N LEU A 68 2.60 6.42 14.67
CA LEU A 68 2.74 4.99 15.00
C LEU A 68 1.38 4.33 15.32
N GLN A 69 0.27 5.08 15.28
CA GLN A 69 -1.10 4.54 15.31
C GLN A 69 -2.02 5.26 14.30
N GLY A 70 -3.05 4.55 13.83
CA GLY A 70 -4.05 5.07 12.88
C GLY A 70 -3.65 5.07 11.40
N LEU A 71 -2.51 4.46 11.06
CA LEU A 71 -2.10 4.18 9.68
C LEU A 71 -2.39 2.73 9.33
N ASP A 72 -2.62 2.49 8.03
CA ASP A 72 -2.65 1.17 7.41
C ASP A 72 -1.38 0.38 7.77
N TYR A 73 -1.46 -0.37 8.88
CA TYR A 73 -0.36 -1.20 9.37
C TYR A 73 -0.09 -2.36 8.42
N PHE A 74 -1.06 -2.76 7.58
CA PHE A 74 -0.84 -3.79 6.59
C PHE A 74 0.14 -3.33 5.52
N ALA A 75 0.04 -2.09 5.04
CA ALA A 75 1.01 -1.55 4.11
C ALA A 75 2.41 -1.40 4.73
N CYS A 76 2.49 -0.96 5.99
CA CYS A 76 3.76 -0.86 6.71
C CYS A 76 4.38 -2.26 6.95
N ASP A 77 3.62 -3.18 7.51
CA ASP A 77 4.05 -4.55 7.82
C ASP A 77 4.40 -5.32 6.56
N GLY A 78 3.58 -5.23 5.51
CA GLY A 78 3.85 -5.84 4.21
C GLY A 78 5.11 -5.26 3.56
N SER A 79 5.29 -3.94 3.63
CA SER A 79 6.51 -3.26 3.15
C SER A 79 7.75 -3.74 3.91
N ASN A 80 7.69 -3.78 5.24
CA ASN A 80 8.76 -4.30 6.10
C ASN A 80 9.02 -5.78 5.82
N ALA A 81 7.99 -6.56 5.53
CA ALA A 81 8.11 -7.97 5.21
C ALA A 81 8.89 -8.20 3.91
N PHE A 82 8.70 -7.37 2.88
CA PHE A 82 9.56 -7.41 1.69
C PHE A 82 11.03 -7.10 2.03
N ASP A 83 11.28 -6.11 2.89
CA ASP A 83 12.64 -5.78 3.34
C ASP A 83 13.27 -6.95 4.12
N MET A 84 12.49 -7.61 5.00
CA MET A 84 12.94 -8.80 5.74
C MET A 84 13.22 -10.01 4.84
N LEU A 85 12.37 -10.29 3.85
CA LEU A 85 12.63 -11.36 2.89
C LEU A 85 13.83 -11.04 1.99
N THR A 86 14.02 -9.78 1.64
CA THR A 86 15.20 -9.32 0.89
C THR A 86 16.48 -9.53 1.70
N HIS A 87 16.47 -9.23 2.99
CA HIS A 87 17.57 -9.52 3.90
C HIS A 87 17.79 -11.03 4.08
N LEU A 88 16.72 -11.83 4.13
CA LEU A 88 16.81 -13.29 4.17
C LEU A 88 17.52 -13.83 2.93
N CYS A 89 17.26 -13.27 1.74
CA CYS A 89 18.01 -13.59 0.53
C CYS A 89 19.51 -13.24 0.67
N ASP A 90 19.84 -12.12 1.31
CA ASP A 90 21.25 -11.75 1.55
C ASP A 90 21.95 -12.75 2.48
N GLU A 91 21.27 -13.17 3.55
CA GLU A 91 21.79 -14.20 4.47
C GLU A 91 22.05 -15.55 3.75
N LEU A 92 21.17 -15.94 2.80
CA LEU A 92 21.33 -17.15 1.99
C LEU A 92 22.60 -17.14 1.12
N THR A 93 23.18 -15.97 0.84
CA THR A 93 24.46 -15.86 0.10
C THR A 93 25.64 -16.48 0.85
N THR A 94 25.54 -16.60 2.17
CA THR A 94 26.57 -17.25 3.00
C THR A 94 26.52 -18.78 2.93
N HIS A 95 25.52 -19.32 2.22
CA HIS A 95 25.33 -20.75 2.01
C HIS A 95 25.56 -21.12 0.54
N ASP A 96 25.24 -22.37 0.17
CA ASP A 96 25.43 -22.95 -1.16
C ASP A 96 24.44 -22.46 -2.24
N VAL A 97 23.86 -21.28 -2.06
CA VAL A 97 22.93 -20.67 -3.02
C VAL A 97 23.70 -19.79 -4.02
N THR A 98 23.41 -19.96 -5.31
CA THR A 98 24.11 -19.19 -6.34
C THR A 98 23.71 -17.72 -6.29
N THR A 99 24.69 -16.83 -6.53
CA THR A 99 24.46 -15.38 -6.58
C THR A 99 23.40 -15.00 -7.62
N SER A 100 23.37 -15.69 -8.77
CA SER A 100 22.34 -15.48 -9.80
C SER A 100 20.94 -15.73 -9.27
N LYS A 101 20.75 -16.78 -8.45
CA LYS A 101 19.44 -17.09 -7.87
C LYS A 101 19.03 -16.04 -6.85
N ILE A 102 19.97 -15.58 -6.01
CA ILE A 102 19.71 -14.50 -5.06
C ILE A 102 19.29 -13.20 -5.78
N ILE A 103 19.97 -12.83 -6.86
CA ILE A 103 19.61 -11.65 -7.66
C ILE A 103 18.19 -11.78 -8.25
N GLU A 104 17.86 -12.95 -8.82
CA GLU A 104 16.52 -13.22 -9.36
C GLU A 104 15.43 -13.10 -8.28
N LEU A 105 15.62 -13.70 -7.12
CA LEU A 105 14.67 -13.64 -6.00
C LEU A 105 14.48 -12.20 -5.51
N LYS A 106 15.57 -11.44 -5.31
CA LYS A 106 15.48 -10.03 -4.90
C LYS A 106 14.77 -9.17 -5.94
N LYS A 107 15.00 -9.43 -7.23
CA LYS A 107 14.29 -8.75 -8.32
C LYS A 107 12.79 -9.05 -8.27
N GLY A 108 12.41 -10.32 -8.15
CA GLY A 108 11.02 -10.74 -8.02
C GLY A 108 10.32 -10.11 -6.81
N LEU A 109 10.99 -10.05 -5.66
CA LEU A 109 10.47 -9.40 -4.45
C LEU A 109 10.25 -7.90 -4.67
N HIS A 110 11.21 -7.21 -5.28
CA HIS A 110 11.11 -5.78 -5.57
C HIS A 110 9.99 -5.46 -6.57
N GLU A 111 9.87 -6.22 -7.65
CA GLU A 111 8.81 -6.05 -8.65
C GLU A 111 7.43 -6.34 -8.06
N SER A 112 7.31 -7.38 -7.25
CA SER A 112 6.07 -7.73 -6.54
C SER A 112 5.65 -6.64 -5.55
N ARG A 113 6.59 -6.09 -4.78
CA ARG A 113 6.34 -4.95 -3.87
C ARG A 113 5.83 -3.74 -4.64
N ASN A 114 6.45 -3.42 -5.77
CA ASN A 114 6.05 -2.29 -6.59
C ASN A 114 4.67 -2.48 -7.22
N CYS A 115 4.33 -3.71 -7.64
CA CYS A 115 2.99 -4.06 -8.09
C CYS A 115 1.96 -3.81 -6.98
N LEU A 116 2.14 -4.39 -5.79
CA LEU A 116 1.21 -4.23 -4.68
C LEU A 116 1.03 -2.74 -4.30
N LYS A 117 2.12 -1.99 -4.27
CA LYS A 117 2.09 -0.58 -3.88
C LYS A 117 1.38 0.33 -4.88
N ASN A 118 1.53 0.07 -6.19
CA ASN A 118 1.13 1.04 -7.22
C ASN A 118 0.01 0.57 -8.13
N ASN A 119 -0.05 -0.73 -8.46
CA ASN A 119 -0.83 -1.22 -9.58
C ASN A 119 -1.94 -2.19 -9.17
N TYR A 120 -1.75 -2.95 -8.09
CA TYR A 120 -2.67 -4.02 -7.72
C TYR A 120 -4.13 -3.55 -7.61
N LYS A 121 -4.37 -2.42 -6.95
CA LYS A 121 -5.73 -1.84 -6.83
C LYS A 121 -6.38 -1.49 -8.17
N LEU A 122 -5.59 -1.21 -9.22
CA LEU A 122 -6.10 -0.91 -10.56
C LEU A 122 -6.62 -2.15 -11.29
N HIS A 123 -6.18 -3.34 -10.87
CA HIS A 123 -6.61 -4.60 -11.47
C HIS A 123 -7.80 -5.22 -10.76
N VAL A 124 -8.16 -4.74 -9.56
CA VAL A 124 -9.24 -5.29 -8.74
C VAL A 124 -10.60 -4.86 -9.29
N GLU A 125 -11.48 -5.83 -9.50
CA GLU A 125 -12.81 -5.63 -10.09
C GLU A 125 -13.85 -6.53 -9.43
N PHE A 126 -15.14 -6.20 -9.57
CA PHE A 126 -16.20 -6.95 -8.89
C PHE A 126 -16.37 -8.38 -9.43
N ASN A 127 -16.22 -8.54 -10.74
CA ASN A 127 -16.38 -9.82 -11.45
C ASN A 127 -15.18 -10.07 -12.39
N SER A 128 -13.97 -10.13 -11.83
CA SER A 128 -12.77 -10.40 -12.64
C SER A 128 -12.68 -11.89 -12.99
N GLU A 129 -12.25 -12.21 -14.21
CA GLU A 129 -11.88 -13.59 -14.58
C GLU A 129 -10.54 -14.04 -13.96
N VAL A 130 -9.83 -13.14 -13.25
CA VAL A 130 -8.66 -13.45 -12.44
C VAL A 130 -9.08 -13.54 -10.98
N ALA A 131 -8.90 -14.71 -10.35
CA ALA A 131 -9.30 -14.95 -8.95
C ALA A 131 -8.72 -13.92 -7.96
N ASP A 132 -7.44 -13.57 -8.13
CA ASP A 132 -6.74 -12.59 -7.30
C ASP A 132 -7.28 -11.16 -7.41
N HIS A 133 -8.07 -10.88 -8.44
CA HIS A 133 -8.60 -9.54 -8.73
C HIS A 133 -10.10 -9.44 -8.47
N CYS A 134 -10.80 -10.57 -8.40
CA CYS A 134 -12.25 -10.60 -8.22
C CYS A 134 -12.63 -10.32 -6.76
N ILE A 135 -13.32 -9.22 -6.50
CA ILE A 135 -13.78 -8.83 -5.16
C ILE A 135 -14.76 -9.87 -4.62
N LYS A 136 -15.74 -10.27 -5.45
CA LYS A 136 -16.78 -11.21 -5.06
C LYS A 136 -16.18 -12.54 -4.61
N TYR A 137 -15.16 -13.00 -5.32
CA TYR A 137 -14.42 -14.20 -4.95
C TYR A 137 -13.49 -13.98 -3.76
N GLY A 138 -12.66 -12.94 -3.81
CA GLY A 138 -11.58 -12.71 -2.85
C GLY A 138 -12.04 -12.22 -1.47
N LEU A 139 -13.26 -11.68 -1.35
CA LEU A 139 -13.87 -11.29 -0.08
C LEU A 139 -14.93 -12.27 0.44
N SER A 140 -15.29 -13.30 -0.34
CA SER A 140 -16.22 -14.34 0.11
C SER A 140 -15.56 -15.29 1.10
N ASP A 141 -16.23 -15.60 2.22
CA ASP A 141 -15.80 -16.69 3.11
C ASP A 141 -16.60 -17.97 2.80
N PRO A 142 -15.97 -19.02 2.21
CA PRO A 142 -16.68 -20.25 1.90
C PRO A 142 -17.15 -21.03 3.14
N ARG A 143 -16.69 -20.68 4.34
CA ARG A 143 -17.01 -21.36 5.60
C ARG A 143 -18.17 -20.70 6.34
N ASP A 144 -18.54 -19.47 5.98
CA ASP A 144 -19.65 -18.75 6.59
C ASP A 144 -20.72 -18.44 5.54
N LEU A 145 -21.88 -19.08 5.65
CA LEU A 145 -22.98 -18.90 4.71
C LEU A 145 -23.48 -17.44 4.62
N PHE A 146 -23.27 -16.63 5.65
CA PHE A 146 -23.64 -15.22 5.65
C PHE A 146 -22.66 -14.36 4.86
N TRP A 147 -21.37 -14.73 4.84
CA TRP A 147 -20.31 -14.02 4.12
C TRP A 147 -19.87 -14.73 2.83
N LYS A 148 -20.55 -15.81 2.45
CA LYS A 148 -20.31 -16.54 1.21
C LYS A 148 -21.01 -15.83 0.06
N GLU A 149 -20.25 -15.57 -1.00
CA GLU A 149 -20.79 -15.06 -2.27
C GLU A 149 -20.30 -15.93 -3.44
N ASP A 150 -21.23 -16.41 -4.27
CA ASP A 150 -20.90 -17.27 -5.40
C ASP A 150 -20.72 -16.44 -6.69
N CYS A 151 -19.58 -16.60 -7.38
CA CYS A 151 -19.36 -15.98 -8.69
C CYS A 151 -20.20 -16.66 -9.77
N ASN A 152 -20.73 -15.86 -10.70
CA ASN A 152 -21.44 -16.31 -11.90
C ASN A 152 -20.51 -16.35 -13.15
N HIS A 153 -19.20 -16.26 -12.94
CA HIS A 153 -18.14 -16.27 -13.96
C HIS A 153 -17.03 -17.22 -13.53
N SER A 154 -16.19 -17.63 -14.49
CA SER A 154 -15.03 -18.49 -14.24
C SER A 154 -13.77 -17.69 -13.92
N HIS A 155 -12.91 -18.22 -13.05
CA HIS A 155 -11.60 -17.65 -12.74
C HIS A 155 -10.48 -18.35 -13.51
N SER A 156 -10.56 -18.35 -14.84
CA SER A 156 -9.65 -19.08 -15.73
C SER A 156 -8.43 -18.27 -16.17
N MET A 157 -8.43 -16.95 -15.95
CA MET A 157 -7.31 -16.09 -16.32
C MET A 157 -6.28 -15.99 -15.19
N GLU A 158 -5.03 -15.80 -15.59
CA GLU A 158 -3.92 -15.51 -14.68
C GLU A 158 -3.41 -14.08 -14.89
N CYS A 159 -2.86 -13.50 -13.82
CA CYS A 159 -2.18 -12.22 -13.89
C CYS A 159 -0.69 -12.43 -13.64
N ASP A 160 0.14 -12.02 -14.60
CA ASP A 160 1.60 -12.17 -14.54
C ASP A 160 2.20 -11.57 -13.25
N GLN A 161 1.69 -10.43 -12.78
CA GLN A 161 2.19 -9.79 -11.57
C GLN A 161 1.80 -10.55 -10.29
N CYS A 162 0.58 -11.07 -10.23
CA CYS A 162 0.14 -11.93 -9.12
C CYS A 162 0.91 -13.26 -9.12
N LEU A 163 1.14 -13.83 -10.30
CA LEU A 163 1.90 -15.05 -10.49
C LEU A 163 3.38 -14.84 -10.12
N LEU A 164 3.97 -13.70 -10.49
CA LEU A 164 5.34 -13.34 -10.12
C LEU A 164 5.52 -13.31 -8.61
N LEU A 165 4.62 -12.67 -7.86
CA LEU A 165 4.65 -12.67 -6.39
C LEU A 165 4.57 -14.09 -5.84
N LYS A 166 3.59 -14.87 -6.30
CA LYS A 166 3.37 -16.24 -5.84
C LYS A 166 4.60 -17.12 -6.10
N ASN A 167 5.13 -17.09 -7.32
CA ASN A 167 6.27 -17.89 -7.74
C ASN A 167 7.55 -17.46 -7.01
N THR A 168 7.79 -16.15 -6.85
CA THR A 168 8.95 -15.66 -6.09
C THR A 168 8.94 -16.19 -4.66
N LEU A 169 7.78 -16.17 -3.99
CA LEU A 169 7.66 -16.70 -2.62
C LEU A 169 7.84 -18.23 -2.57
N ILE A 170 7.25 -18.98 -3.52
CA ILE A 170 7.44 -20.43 -3.63
C ILE A 170 8.92 -20.77 -3.84
N GLU A 171 9.59 -20.08 -4.75
CA GLU A 171 10.99 -20.30 -5.07
C GLU A 171 11.92 -19.93 -3.92
N LEU A 172 11.65 -18.82 -3.21
CA LEU A 172 12.41 -18.46 -2.01
C LEU A 172 12.28 -19.54 -0.93
N ARG A 173 11.06 -20.02 -0.68
CA ARG A 173 10.81 -21.12 0.27
C ARG A 173 11.56 -22.39 -0.14
N ALA A 174 11.47 -22.79 -1.41
CA ALA A 174 12.17 -23.95 -1.95
C ALA A 174 13.69 -23.80 -1.87
N THR A 175 14.21 -22.58 -2.05
CA THR A 175 15.64 -22.28 -1.91
C THR A 175 16.08 -22.47 -0.45
N ILE A 176 15.31 -21.98 0.52
CA ILE A 176 15.58 -22.21 1.95
C ILE A 176 15.53 -23.72 2.29
N ASP A 177 14.54 -24.44 1.74
CA ASP A 177 14.35 -25.87 1.97
C ASP A 177 15.49 -26.72 1.39
N SER A 178 16.02 -26.36 0.23
CA SER A 178 17.09 -27.11 -0.47
C SER A 178 18.50 -26.75 -0.04
N CYS A 179 18.69 -25.56 0.53
CA CYS A 179 19.98 -25.05 0.96
C CYS A 179 20.66 -25.94 2.04
N SER A 180 21.98 -26.07 1.93
CA SER A 180 22.84 -26.81 2.85
C SER A 180 23.05 -26.02 4.14
N MET A 181 22.20 -26.32 5.12
CA MET A 181 22.22 -25.73 6.45
C MET A 181 21.77 -26.77 7.49
N THR A 182 22.11 -26.51 8.76
CA THR A 182 21.64 -27.38 9.85
C THR A 182 20.12 -27.35 9.94
N LYS A 183 19.52 -28.44 10.44
CA LYS A 183 18.07 -28.55 10.61
C LYS A 183 17.48 -27.39 11.44
N GLU A 184 18.18 -26.97 12.48
CA GLU A 184 17.77 -25.87 13.35
C GLU A 184 17.79 -24.52 12.61
N MET A 185 18.85 -24.24 11.85
CA MET A 185 18.94 -23.02 11.05
C MET A 185 17.83 -22.96 10.00
N LYS A 186 17.58 -24.08 9.32
CA LYS A 186 16.50 -24.20 8.33
C LYS A 186 15.14 -23.87 8.92
N LEU A 187 14.83 -24.44 10.09
CA LEU A 187 13.58 -24.17 10.79
C LEU A 187 13.44 -22.67 11.13
N ARG A 188 14.51 -22.01 11.57
CA ARG A 188 14.49 -20.56 11.85
C ARG A 188 14.24 -19.72 10.60
N TYR A 189 14.86 -20.07 9.47
CA TYR A 189 14.69 -19.35 8.21
C TYR A 189 13.27 -19.52 7.66
N LEU A 190 12.75 -20.75 7.67
CA LEU A 190 11.38 -21.04 7.23
C LEU A 190 10.35 -20.32 8.11
N HIS A 191 10.55 -20.29 9.43
CA HIS A 191 9.66 -19.55 10.32
C HIS A 191 9.65 -18.04 10.01
N ARG A 192 10.83 -17.43 9.81
CA ARG A 192 10.91 -16.01 9.39
C ARG A 192 10.27 -15.80 8.02
N PHE A 193 10.48 -16.72 7.08
CA PHE A 193 9.87 -16.67 5.76
C PHE A 193 8.34 -16.72 5.88
N ASP A 194 7.78 -17.70 6.57
CA ASP A 194 6.33 -17.92 6.69
C ASP A 194 5.65 -16.70 7.34
N GLN A 195 6.24 -16.14 8.40
CA GLN A 195 5.74 -14.93 9.05
C GLN A 195 5.67 -13.73 8.09
N ASN A 196 6.75 -13.48 7.34
CA ASN A 196 6.82 -12.33 6.44
C ASN A 196 5.98 -12.55 5.17
N ALA A 197 5.93 -13.77 4.64
CA ALA A 197 5.06 -14.12 3.52
C ALA A 197 3.58 -13.89 3.88
N GLN A 198 3.16 -14.27 5.10
CA GLN A 198 1.81 -13.99 5.58
C GLN A 198 1.49 -12.49 5.63
N LEU A 199 2.42 -11.65 6.12
CA LEU A 199 2.22 -10.20 6.14
C LEU A 199 2.05 -9.60 4.73
N ILE A 200 2.74 -10.15 3.73
CA ILE A 200 2.58 -9.74 2.32
C ILE A 200 1.19 -10.13 1.79
N TRP A 201 0.72 -11.35 2.10
CA TRP A 201 -0.63 -11.78 1.73
C TRP A 201 -1.72 -10.96 2.44
N ASP A 202 -1.51 -10.65 3.72
CA ASP A 202 -2.41 -9.79 4.51
C ASP A 202 -2.49 -8.38 3.91
N TRP A 203 -1.34 -7.85 3.44
CA TRP A 203 -1.31 -6.57 2.72
C TRP A 203 -2.08 -6.63 1.40
N LYS A 204 -1.85 -7.66 0.57
CA LYS A 204 -2.62 -7.85 -0.68
C LYS A 204 -4.13 -7.92 -0.42
N ALA A 205 -4.55 -8.69 0.58
CA ALA A 205 -5.95 -8.80 0.98
C ALA A 205 -6.50 -7.47 1.50
N HIS A 206 -5.69 -6.70 2.26
CA HIS A 206 -6.06 -5.36 2.72
C HIS A 206 -6.32 -4.40 1.55
N LEU A 207 -5.48 -4.43 0.51
CA LEU A 207 -5.67 -3.57 -0.67
C LEU A 207 -7.01 -3.84 -1.37
N MET A 208 -7.43 -5.11 -1.48
CA MET A 208 -8.74 -5.49 -2.03
C MET A 208 -9.89 -4.99 -1.14
N ARG A 209 -9.78 -5.15 0.18
CA ARG A 209 -10.77 -4.60 1.13
C ARG A 209 -10.89 -3.09 1.02
N CYS A 210 -9.77 -2.36 0.94
CA CYS A 210 -9.77 -0.92 0.73
C CYS A 210 -10.49 -0.53 -0.56
N PHE A 211 -10.22 -1.24 -1.67
CA PHE A 211 -10.89 -0.96 -2.94
C PHE A 211 -12.41 -1.11 -2.82
N GLN A 212 -12.89 -2.20 -2.21
CA GLN A 212 -14.32 -2.40 -2.00
C GLN A 212 -14.93 -1.34 -1.06
N GLN A 213 -14.21 -0.96 0.00
CA GLN A 213 -14.65 0.12 0.90
C GLN A 213 -14.75 1.47 0.18
N ASP A 214 -13.73 1.83 -0.61
CA ASP A 214 -13.71 3.07 -1.38
C ASP A 214 -14.85 3.09 -2.41
N ARG A 215 -15.10 1.97 -3.09
CA ARG A 215 -16.25 1.82 -4.00
C ARG A 215 -17.58 2.03 -3.28
N ALA A 216 -17.81 1.33 -2.17
CA ALA A 216 -19.06 1.45 -1.41
C ALA A 216 -19.26 2.89 -0.90
N ARG A 217 -18.18 3.56 -0.49
CA ARG A 217 -18.21 4.97 -0.13
C ARG A 217 -18.60 5.87 -1.31
N ILE A 218 -18.02 5.66 -2.49
CA ILE A 218 -18.35 6.44 -3.69
C ILE A 218 -19.81 6.24 -4.08
N ASP A 219 -20.29 4.99 -4.06
CA ASP A 219 -21.67 4.65 -4.37
C ASP A 219 -22.67 5.34 -3.43
N ILE A 220 -22.40 5.32 -2.12
CA ILE A 220 -23.24 6.05 -1.15
C ILE A 220 -23.22 7.55 -1.41
N LEU A 221 -22.05 8.14 -1.67
CA LEU A 221 -21.93 9.58 -1.92
C LEU A 221 -22.66 10.02 -3.20
N GLN A 222 -22.69 9.17 -4.23
CA GLN A 222 -23.40 9.44 -5.49
C GLN A 222 -24.92 9.33 -5.35
N ASN A 223 -25.40 8.48 -4.44
CA ASN A 223 -26.81 8.22 -4.22
C ASN A 223 -27.39 8.96 -2.99
N LEU A 224 -26.60 9.85 -2.37
CA LEU A 224 -26.99 10.56 -1.16
C LEU A 224 -28.16 11.52 -1.44
N GLN A 225 -29.26 11.37 -0.70
CA GLN A 225 -30.44 12.22 -0.80
C GLN A 225 -30.34 13.43 0.13
N ASN A 226 -31.06 14.51 -0.18
CA ASN A 226 -31.03 15.76 0.59
C ASN A 226 -31.49 15.62 2.05
N ASP A 227 -32.27 14.58 2.37
CA ASP A 227 -32.79 14.25 3.70
C ASP A 227 -32.02 13.09 4.37
N SER A 228 -30.88 12.69 3.80
CA SER A 228 -30.07 11.58 4.31
C SER A 228 -28.68 12.04 4.74
N GLU A 229 -28.14 11.39 5.77
CA GLU A 229 -26.79 11.63 6.27
C GLU A 229 -25.93 10.37 6.09
N PHE A 230 -24.71 10.53 5.57
CA PHE A 230 -23.75 9.43 5.49
C PHE A 230 -22.90 9.37 6.75
N VAL A 231 -23.08 8.30 7.53
CA VAL A 231 -22.27 8.04 8.73
C VAL A 231 -21.17 7.04 8.39
N LEU A 232 -19.93 7.52 8.26
CA LEU A 232 -18.76 6.66 8.16
C LEU A 232 -18.26 6.30 9.55
N LEU A 233 -18.48 5.05 9.96
CA LEU A 233 -17.93 4.51 11.20
C LEU A 233 -16.61 3.78 10.90
N ASP A 234 -15.49 4.39 11.27
CA ASP A 234 -14.19 3.72 11.24
C ASP A 234 -14.04 2.82 12.48
N TRP A 235 -14.60 1.61 12.39
CA TRP A 235 -14.48 0.59 13.43
C TRP A 235 -13.04 0.09 13.60
N ALA A 236 -12.18 0.30 12.60
CA ALA A 236 -10.79 -0.16 12.60
C ALA A 236 -10.00 0.58 13.69
N LEU A 237 -10.20 1.88 13.89
CA LEU A 237 -9.53 2.64 14.95
C LEU A 237 -9.92 2.22 16.39
N LYS A 238 -11.09 1.59 16.57
CA LYS A 238 -11.58 1.20 17.91
C LYS A 238 -11.13 -0.21 18.35
N TRP A 239 -10.90 -1.12 17.39
CA TRP A 239 -10.52 -2.52 17.64
C TRP A 239 -9.10 -2.91 17.21
N LEU A 240 -8.44 -2.11 16.36
CA LEU A 240 -7.01 -2.24 16.07
C LEU A 240 -6.01 -1.69 17.11
N PRO A 241 -6.37 -0.95 18.20
CA PRO A 241 -5.35 -0.36 19.08
C PRO A 241 -4.60 -1.36 19.98
N MET A 242 -4.68 -2.67 19.68
CA MET A 242 -4.06 -3.71 20.52
C MET A 242 -2.69 -4.21 20.06
N LYS A 243 -2.21 -3.91 18.84
CA LYS A 243 -0.89 -4.40 18.36
C LYS A 243 0.30 -3.51 18.74
N TYR A 244 0.11 -2.19 18.74
CA TYR A 244 1.10 -1.22 19.21
C TYR A 244 0.39 -0.33 20.22
N ARG A 245 0.83 -0.26 21.48
CA ARG A 245 0.20 0.59 22.49
C ARG A 245 0.86 1.95 22.51
N GLU A 246 0.14 2.97 22.07
CA GLU A 246 0.37 4.36 22.45
C GLU A 246 -0.75 4.78 23.42
N THR A 247 -0.45 5.61 24.42
CA THR A 247 -1.49 6.01 25.37
C THR A 247 -2.40 7.07 24.74
N GLN A 248 -3.67 7.15 25.16
CA GLN A 248 -4.60 8.17 24.68
C GLN A 248 -4.05 9.60 24.87
N ARG A 249 -3.19 9.79 25.87
CA ARG A 249 -2.43 11.02 26.07
C ARG A 249 -1.50 11.26 24.88
N ASP A 250 -0.61 10.34 24.54
CA ASP A 250 0.37 10.52 23.45
C ASP A 250 -0.30 10.77 22.08
N PHE A 251 -1.46 10.12 21.82
CA PHE A 251 -2.25 10.33 20.59
C PHE A 251 -2.83 11.75 20.46
N PHE A 252 -3.23 12.38 21.57
CA PHE A 252 -3.84 13.73 21.56
C PHE A 252 -2.90 14.86 22.06
N SER A 253 -1.75 14.55 22.67
CA SER A 253 -0.90 15.54 23.37
C SER A 253 0.20 16.16 22.52
N ASN A 254 0.44 15.70 21.30
CA ASN A 254 1.34 16.40 20.36
C ASN A 254 0.67 17.61 19.67
N LEU A 255 -0.45 18.10 20.23
CA LEU A 255 -1.17 19.29 19.76
C LEU A 255 -0.90 20.55 20.60
N PHE A 256 -0.09 20.47 21.66
CA PHE A 256 0.34 21.66 22.40
C PHE A 256 1.77 21.48 22.92
N ASN A 257 2.76 21.81 22.09
CA ASN A 257 4.03 22.44 22.45
C ASN A 257 4.77 22.89 21.19
#